data_AF-A0A2T3AD16-F1
#
_entry.id   AF-A0A2T3AD16-F1
#
_cell.length_a   1.000
_cell.length_b   1.000
_cell.length_c   1.000
_cell.angle_alpha   90.00
_cell.angle_beta   90.00
_cell.angle_gamma   90.00
#
_symmetry.space_group_name_H-M   'P 1'
#
loop_
_entity.id
_entity.type
_entity.pdbx_description
1 polymer ?
#
loop_
_entity_poly.entity_id
_entity_poly.type
_entity_poly.pdbx_seq_one_letter_code
_entity_poly.pdbx_strand_id
1 'polypeptide(L)'
;MDLLIRFTQQHESFRLPELQSLAVVEQAPFTVVFYEADKPFCVIRAQNAEAAIKLIRRSILTQAVYEYWGSGSSLEELHKSVKERSAHLWDKYSNESWKFKVDSFQGSRSSDERRTIINTFNYMPLHGPIQMKDPDQEYTIFEDYALESLHLPQKEPARFHFGRFLGKGARELITKYDLKKRPYISTTSMDSELALVTANIALAGPGKLFYDPFVGTGSFPLACSAFGAISWGSDIDGRAVRGSGHDSRAEAKRGLVKGEKTLRGNFKHYGLLNRLGDAFTSDLTNTPLRRRPFGSAGPGGSARLFNGIICDPPYGVREGLRVLGCRDPESTPWVVEAGHTRYKDPDFIAPKKPYSFLAMLDDILQFSAESLVDGGRLSFWMPTANDEDQELEVPTHPCLEVILVCVQPFNKWSRRLITYQKLPDESVDPAELEAWGSRRKGQHTGMTADELNPFRKGYFSKFQKEVSS
;
A
#
# COMPACT_ATOMS: atom_id res chain seq x y z
N MET A 1 -21.12 -18.72 -0.48
CA MET A 1 -22.15 -17.72 -0.12
C MET A 1 -21.83 -16.37 -0.74
N ASP A 2 -22.83 -15.57 -1.07
CA ASP A 2 -22.64 -14.18 -1.53
C ASP A 2 -22.52 -13.24 -0.32
N LEU A 3 -21.61 -12.28 -0.41
CA LEU A 3 -21.26 -11.33 0.64
C LEU A 3 -21.14 -9.94 0.04
N LEU A 4 -21.48 -8.92 0.81
CA LEU A 4 -21.33 -7.52 0.42
C LEU A 4 -20.16 -6.91 1.20
N ILE A 5 -19.18 -6.40 0.48
CA ILE A 5 -18.07 -5.60 1.01
C ILE A 5 -18.45 -4.12 0.86
N ARG A 6 -18.35 -3.38 1.96
CA ARG A 6 -18.44 -1.92 1.98
C ARG A 6 -17.03 -1.36 2.06
N PHE A 7 -16.50 -0.86 0.95
CA PHE A 7 -15.22 -0.15 0.89
C PHE A 7 -15.32 1.30 1.37
N THR A 8 -14.17 1.92 1.60
CA THR A 8 -14.03 3.35 1.85
C THR A 8 -14.03 4.12 0.54
N GLN A 9 -14.42 5.40 0.54
CA GLN A 9 -14.38 6.23 -0.67
C GLN A 9 -13.00 6.88 -0.88
N GLN A 10 -11.95 6.06 -0.82
CA GLN A 10 -10.56 6.49 -0.97
C GLN A 10 -9.79 5.37 -1.68
N HIS A 11 -8.78 5.76 -2.45
CA HIS A 11 -7.83 4.84 -3.08
C HIS A 11 -8.55 3.72 -3.87
N GLU A 12 -9.48 4.09 -4.73
CA GLU A 12 -10.37 3.21 -5.52
C GLU A 12 -9.59 2.09 -6.22
N SER A 13 -8.46 2.47 -6.82
CA SER A 13 -7.57 1.55 -7.55
C SER A 13 -6.89 0.52 -6.65
N PHE A 14 -6.85 0.72 -5.33
CA PHE A 14 -6.20 -0.17 -4.35
C PHE A 14 -7.18 -1.11 -3.65
N ARG A 15 -8.50 -0.85 -3.69
CA ARG A 15 -9.51 -1.59 -2.93
C ARG A 15 -9.50 -3.09 -3.24
N LEU A 16 -9.69 -3.44 -4.52
CA LEU A 16 -9.70 -4.83 -4.96
C LEU A 16 -8.30 -5.48 -4.88
N PRO A 17 -7.21 -4.81 -5.29
CA PRO A 17 -5.84 -5.32 -5.10
C PRO A 17 -5.48 -5.66 -3.65
N GLU A 18 -5.88 -4.82 -2.68
CA GLU A 18 -5.70 -5.13 -1.27
C GLU A 18 -6.47 -6.41 -0.91
N LEU A 19 -7.76 -6.47 -1.25
CA LEU A 19 -8.62 -7.62 -0.92
C LEU A 19 -8.09 -8.93 -1.54
N GLN A 20 -7.65 -8.91 -2.80
CA GLN A 20 -7.04 -10.06 -3.47
C GLN A 20 -5.75 -10.51 -2.78
N SER A 21 -4.92 -9.57 -2.32
CA SER A 21 -3.70 -9.88 -1.59
C SER A 21 -3.99 -10.47 -0.20
N LEU A 22 -5.06 -10.01 0.45
CA LEU A 22 -5.54 -10.59 1.70
C LEU A 22 -6.07 -12.01 1.54
N ALA A 23 -6.73 -12.32 0.42
CA ALA A 23 -7.14 -13.69 0.13
C ALA A 23 -5.95 -14.66 0.09
N VAL A 24 -4.81 -14.22 -0.45
CA VAL A 24 -3.56 -15.00 -0.44
C VAL A 24 -3.04 -15.18 0.99
N VAL A 25 -2.96 -14.10 1.78
CA VAL A 25 -2.43 -14.20 3.15
C VAL A 25 -3.31 -15.05 4.06
N GLU A 26 -4.61 -14.92 3.94
CA GLU A 26 -5.58 -15.62 4.79
C GLU A 26 -5.94 -17.01 4.28
N GLN A 27 -5.47 -17.37 3.08
CA GLN A 27 -5.87 -18.59 2.35
C GLN A 27 -7.40 -18.68 2.23
N ALA A 28 -8.02 -17.55 1.91
CA ALA A 28 -9.47 -17.38 1.84
C ALA A 28 -9.85 -16.87 0.44
N PRO A 29 -9.84 -17.75 -0.58
CA PRO A 29 -10.15 -17.35 -1.95
C PRO A 29 -11.60 -16.88 -2.07
N PHE A 30 -11.82 -15.93 -2.97
CA PHE A 30 -13.14 -15.42 -3.31
C PHE A 30 -13.22 -15.12 -4.80
N THR A 31 -14.45 -14.97 -5.29
CA THR A 31 -14.73 -14.50 -6.66
C THR A 31 -15.53 -13.20 -6.58
N VAL A 32 -15.18 -12.21 -7.41
CA VAL A 32 -15.99 -11.00 -7.53
C VAL A 32 -17.24 -11.34 -8.36
N VAL A 33 -18.41 -11.11 -7.77
CA VAL A 33 -19.71 -11.27 -8.47
C VAL A 33 -20.11 -9.95 -9.12
N PHE A 34 -19.90 -8.84 -8.42
CA PHE A 34 -20.22 -7.51 -8.91
C PHE A 34 -19.32 -6.46 -8.24
N TYR A 35 -18.75 -5.55 -9.02
CA TYR A 35 -17.99 -4.41 -8.51
C TYR A 35 -17.97 -3.29 -9.55
N GLU A 36 -18.33 -2.09 -9.12
CA GLU A 36 -18.18 -0.85 -9.89
C GLU A 36 -17.17 0.03 -9.13
N ALA A 37 -16.10 0.47 -9.79
CA ALA A 37 -14.96 1.07 -9.11
C ALA A 37 -15.25 2.45 -8.49
N ASP A 38 -16.20 3.18 -9.05
CA ASP A 38 -16.70 4.47 -8.58
C ASP A 38 -17.58 4.34 -7.32
N LYS A 39 -18.13 3.14 -7.09
CA LYS A 39 -19.00 2.82 -5.96
C LYS A 39 -18.25 2.06 -4.86
N PRO A 40 -18.69 2.17 -3.61
CA PRO A 40 -18.02 1.50 -2.50
C PRO A 40 -18.55 0.09 -2.24
N PHE A 41 -19.45 -0.43 -3.08
CA PHE A 41 -20.10 -1.71 -2.89
C PHE A 41 -19.49 -2.77 -3.80
N CYS A 42 -19.04 -3.87 -3.22
CA CYS A 42 -18.55 -5.02 -3.96
C CYS A 42 -19.24 -6.29 -3.45
N VAL A 43 -19.89 -7.02 -4.36
CA VAL A 43 -20.45 -8.34 -4.05
C VAL A 43 -19.40 -9.38 -4.40
N ILE A 44 -19.03 -10.18 -3.42
CA ILE A 44 -18.09 -11.30 -3.58
C ILE A 44 -18.77 -12.62 -3.23
N ARG A 45 -18.21 -13.71 -3.74
CA ARG A 45 -18.56 -15.07 -3.34
C ARG A 45 -17.38 -15.70 -2.63
N ALA A 46 -17.58 -16.13 -1.39
CA ALA A 46 -16.59 -16.85 -0.59
C ALA A 46 -17.19 -18.13 0.00
N GLN A 47 -16.35 -18.95 0.64
CA GLN A 47 -16.75 -20.25 1.19
C GLN A 47 -17.84 -20.11 2.26
N ASN A 48 -17.60 -19.32 3.30
CA ASN A 48 -18.48 -19.09 4.45
C ASN A 48 -18.22 -17.72 5.09
N ALA A 49 -18.98 -17.40 6.15
CA ALA A 49 -18.92 -16.10 6.82
C ALA A 49 -17.58 -15.94 7.57
N GLU A 50 -17.07 -17.01 8.16
CA GLU A 50 -15.80 -17.04 8.87
C GLU A 50 -14.64 -16.70 7.93
N ALA A 51 -14.62 -17.25 6.72
CA ALA A 51 -13.64 -16.94 5.69
C ALA A 51 -13.72 -15.46 5.27
N ALA A 52 -14.93 -14.90 5.18
CA ALA A 52 -15.13 -13.48 4.84
C ALA A 52 -14.63 -12.53 5.94
N ILE A 53 -14.92 -12.85 7.20
CA ILE A 53 -14.42 -12.10 8.36
C ILE A 53 -12.89 -12.18 8.39
N LYS A 54 -12.33 -13.39 8.22
CA LYS A 54 -10.89 -13.61 8.17
C LYS A 54 -10.24 -12.82 7.03
N LEU A 55 -10.83 -12.83 5.84
CA LEU A 55 -10.37 -12.11 4.65
C LEU A 55 -10.18 -10.62 4.93
N ILE A 56 -11.17 -9.96 5.55
CA ILE A 56 -11.12 -8.51 5.75
C ILE A 56 -10.49 -8.07 7.08
N ARG A 57 -10.17 -9.00 7.99
CA ARG A 57 -9.78 -8.70 9.38
C ARG A 57 -8.63 -7.71 9.53
N ARG A 58 -7.79 -7.60 8.50
CA ARG A 58 -6.64 -6.70 8.43
C ARG A 58 -6.68 -5.74 7.23
N SER A 59 -7.80 -5.69 6.50
CA SER A 59 -7.98 -4.73 5.40
C SER A 59 -8.08 -3.31 5.94
N ILE A 60 -7.44 -2.39 5.24
CA ILE A 60 -7.43 -0.98 5.54
C ILE A 60 -8.51 -0.24 4.72
N LEU A 61 -8.78 -0.68 3.49
CA LEU A 61 -9.74 -0.02 2.59
C LEU A 61 -11.16 -0.58 2.69
N THR A 62 -11.36 -1.70 3.39
CA THR A 62 -12.70 -2.21 3.72
C THR A 62 -13.19 -1.62 5.03
N GLN A 63 -14.40 -1.07 5.03
CA GLN A 63 -15.09 -0.69 6.27
C GLN A 63 -15.63 -1.94 6.97
N ALA A 64 -16.40 -2.75 6.23
CA ALA A 64 -17.08 -3.92 6.77
C ALA A 64 -17.48 -4.93 5.68
N VAL A 65 -17.77 -6.15 6.12
CA VAL A 65 -18.35 -7.23 5.32
C VAL A 65 -19.70 -7.65 5.91
N TYR A 66 -20.63 -7.97 5.02
CA TYR A 66 -22.02 -8.29 5.33
C TYR A 66 -22.43 -9.58 4.62
N GLU A 67 -23.25 -10.39 5.27
CA GLU A 67 -24.00 -11.46 4.61
C GLU A 67 -25.03 -10.82 3.68
N TYR A 68 -24.97 -11.15 2.39
CA TYR A 68 -25.72 -10.41 1.37
C TYR A 68 -27.15 -10.95 1.22
N TRP A 69 -28.11 -10.21 1.77
CA TRP A 69 -29.49 -10.65 1.90
C TRP A 69 -30.41 -10.15 0.81
N GLY A 70 -30.09 -9.07 0.09
CA GLY A 70 -30.90 -8.66 -1.06
C GLY A 70 -30.46 -7.35 -1.69
N SER A 71 -31.04 -7.08 -2.87
CA SER A 71 -30.92 -5.81 -3.57
C SER A 71 -32.11 -5.54 -4.47
N GLY A 72 -32.34 -4.27 -4.77
CA GLY A 72 -33.37 -3.82 -5.71
C GLY A 72 -33.09 -2.42 -6.23
N SER A 73 -33.73 -2.03 -7.33
CA SER A 73 -33.73 -0.65 -7.82
C SER A 73 -34.81 0.21 -7.12
N SER A 74 -35.76 -0.44 -6.45
CA SER A 74 -36.74 0.18 -5.56
C SER A 74 -36.82 -0.54 -4.21
N LEU A 75 -37.50 0.06 -3.24
CA LEU A 75 -37.71 -0.53 -1.93
C LEU A 75 -38.60 -1.80 -2.01
N GLU A 76 -39.57 -1.82 -2.91
CA GLU A 76 -40.42 -2.99 -3.20
C GLU A 76 -39.60 -4.16 -3.75
N GLU A 77 -38.73 -3.89 -4.73
CA GLU A 77 -37.83 -4.89 -5.29
C GLU A 77 -36.85 -5.42 -4.25
N LEU A 78 -36.31 -4.53 -3.40
CA LEU A 78 -35.45 -4.90 -2.30
C LEU A 78 -36.16 -5.87 -1.35
N HIS A 79 -37.38 -5.55 -0.91
CA HIS A 79 -38.15 -6.41 0.00
C HIS A 79 -38.44 -7.79 -0.60
N LYS A 80 -38.78 -7.84 -1.91
CA LYS A 80 -38.96 -9.11 -2.61
C LYS A 80 -37.66 -9.93 -2.59
N SER A 81 -36.53 -9.31 -2.96
CA SER A 81 -35.21 -9.94 -2.95
C SER A 81 -34.81 -10.46 -1.56
N VAL A 82 -35.05 -9.67 -0.51
CA VAL A 82 -34.73 -10.02 0.89
C VAL A 82 -35.52 -11.24 1.34
N LYS A 83 -36.83 -11.30 1.06
CA LYS A 83 -37.67 -12.47 1.36
C LYS A 83 -37.15 -13.72 0.64
N GLU A 84 -36.90 -13.63 -0.66
CA GLU A 84 -36.46 -14.77 -1.48
C GLU A 84 -35.09 -15.31 -1.04
N ARG A 85 -34.14 -14.41 -0.73
CA ARG A 85 -32.74 -14.79 -0.47
C ARG A 85 -32.44 -15.12 0.98
N SER A 86 -33.18 -14.57 1.95
CA SER A 86 -32.79 -14.64 3.38
C SER A 86 -33.84 -15.17 4.34
N ALA A 87 -35.09 -15.40 3.92
CA ALA A 87 -36.15 -15.85 4.84
C ALA A 87 -35.79 -17.13 5.62
N HIS A 88 -35.10 -18.07 4.97
CA HIS A 88 -34.62 -19.30 5.58
C HIS A 88 -33.55 -19.12 6.67
N LEU A 89 -33.01 -17.90 6.84
CA LEU A 89 -31.99 -17.56 7.84
C LEU A 89 -32.55 -16.79 9.03
N TRP A 90 -33.76 -16.24 8.96
CA TRP A 90 -34.25 -15.28 9.96
C TRP A 90 -34.46 -15.93 11.33
N ASP A 91 -35.02 -17.15 11.36
CA ASP A 91 -35.30 -17.86 12.62
C ASP A 91 -34.04 -18.07 13.46
N LYS A 92 -32.88 -18.25 12.80
CA LYS A 92 -31.58 -18.43 13.45
C LYS A 92 -31.20 -17.26 14.35
N TYR A 93 -31.59 -16.04 14.00
CA TYR A 93 -31.19 -14.80 14.70
C TYR A 93 -32.38 -14.06 15.33
N SER A 94 -33.58 -14.64 15.26
CA SER A 94 -34.85 -14.01 15.63
C SER A 94 -34.91 -13.48 17.05
N ASN A 95 -34.29 -14.18 18.01
CA ASN A 95 -34.34 -13.85 19.44
C ASN A 95 -33.16 -13.02 19.95
N GLU A 96 -32.18 -12.72 19.09
CA GLU A 96 -30.97 -11.99 19.46
C GLU A 96 -31.22 -10.47 19.51
N SER A 97 -30.42 -9.73 20.28
CA SER A 97 -30.54 -8.27 20.30
C SER A 97 -30.14 -7.67 18.95
N TRP A 98 -30.86 -6.65 18.47
CA TRP A 98 -30.64 -6.15 17.12
C TRP A 98 -30.77 -4.64 16.97
N LYS A 99 -30.18 -4.11 15.89
CA LYS A 99 -30.49 -2.76 15.38
C LYS A 99 -30.48 -2.74 13.86
N PHE A 100 -31.15 -1.73 13.31
CA PHE A 100 -31.00 -1.35 11.91
C PHE A 100 -30.13 -0.11 11.77
N LYS A 101 -29.45 -0.03 10.62
CA LYS A 101 -28.68 1.12 10.16
C LYS A 101 -29.03 1.42 8.70
N VAL A 102 -29.01 2.69 8.34
CA VAL A 102 -29.07 3.14 6.95
C VAL A 102 -27.74 3.80 6.60
N ASP A 103 -27.09 3.32 5.54
CA ASP A 103 -25.86 3.87 4.96
C ASP A 103 -26.19 4.45 3.57
N SER A 104 -26.35 5.77 3.51
CA SER A 104 -26.66 6.50 2.28
C SER A 104 -25.37 7.01 1.63
N PHE A 105 -24.93 6.34 0.57
CA PHE A 105 -23.78 6.78 -0.22
C PHE A 105 -24.21 7.84 -1.24
N GLN A 106 -23.51 8.99 -1.24
CA GLN A 106 -23.81 10.17 -2.07
C GLN A 106 -25.21 10.79 -1.86
N GLY A 107 -25.95 10.33 -0.86
CA GLY A 107 -27.23 10.88 -0.47
C GLY A 107 -27.28 11.20 1.02
N SER A 108 -28.41 11.74 1.45
CA SER A 108 -28.68 11.96 2.86
C SER A 108 -30.16 11.70 3.15
N ARG A 109 -30.43 11.21 4.36
CA ARG A 109 -31.77 11.00 4.89
C ARG A 109 -31.83 11.60 6.29
N SER A 110 -32.94 12.25 6.61
CA SER A 110 -33.28 12.65 7.96
C SER A 110 -33.51 11.43 8.86
N SER A 111 -33.49 11.63 10.17
CA SER A 111 -33.76 10.56 11.14
C SER A 111 -35.15 9.94 10.97
N ASP A 112 -36.16 10.74 10.61
CA ASP A 112 -37.53 10.27 10.44
C ASP A 112 -37.72 9.49 9.13
N GLU A 113 -37.05 9.89 8.05
CA GLU A 113 -37.01 9.12 6.80
C GLU A 113 -36.32 7.77 7.02
N ARG A 114 -35.18 7.76 7.72
CA ARG A 114 -34.49 6.50 8.07
C ARG A 114 -35.39 5.56 8.87
N ARG A 115 -36.11 6.07 9.87
CA ARG A 115 -37.08 5.29 10.66
C ARG A 115 -38.22 4.75 9.78
N THR A 116 -38.72 5.57 8.87
CA THR A 116 -39.77 5.18 7.93
C THR A 116 -39.32 3.99 7.08
N ILE A 117 -38.13 4.07 6.50
CA ILE A 117 -37.53 2.98 5.72
C ILE A 117 -37.32 1.73 6.59
N ILE A 118 -36.76 1.88 7.80
CA ILE A 118 -36.53 0.74 8.69
C ILE A 118 -37.85 0.02 9.02
N ASN A 119 -38.93 0.78 9.28
CA ASN A 119 -40.23 0.22 9.62
C ASN A 119 -40.90 -0.57 8.48
N THR A 120 -40.45 -0.42 7.22
CA THR A 120 -40.96 -1.24 6.11
C THR A 120 -40.44 -2.68 6.17
N PHE A 121 -39.41 -2.97 6.98
CA PHE A 121 -38.88 -4.32 7.21
C PHE A 121 -39.64 -5.09 8.31
N ASN A 122 -40.81 -4.62 8.75
CA ASN A 122 -41.63 -5.24 9.81
C ASN A 122 -42.05 -6.71 9.54
N TYR A 123 -41.89 -7.20 8.32
CA TYR A 123 -42.15 -8.59 7.95
C TYR A 123 -41.08 -9.56 8.44
N MET A 124 -39.93 -9.07 8.92
CA MET A 124 -38.88 -9.89 9.50
C MET A 124 -39.23 -10.28 10.95
N PRO A 125 -39.13 -11.56 11.34
CA PRO A 125 -39.52 -12.06 12.66
C PRO A 125 -38.42 -11.78 13.72
N LEU A 126 -38.09 -10.51 13.92
CA LEU A 126 -37.08 -10.08 14.90
C LEU A 126 -37.75 -9.85 16.26
N HIS A 127 -37.83 -10.89 17.07
CA HIS A 127 -38.46 -10.91 18.40
C HIS A 127 -37.54 -10.43 19.53
N GLY A 128 -36.22 -10.46 19.32
CA GLY A 128 -35.24 -9.98 20.28
C GLY A 128 -35.33 -8.47 20.53
N PRO A 129 -34.67 -7.97 21.60
CA PRO A 129 -34.75 -6.56 21.98
C PRO A 129 -33.97 -5.65 21.02
N ILE A 130 -34.49 -4.45 20.77
CA ILE A 130 -33.76 -3.41 20.03
C ILE A 130 -32.65 -2.83 20.92
N GLN A 131 -31.40 -2.91 20.46
CA GLN A 131 -30.23 -2.44 21.19
C GLN A 131 -29.32 -1.59 20.31
N MET A 132 -29.20 -0.29 20.63
CA MET A 132 -28.48 0.67 19.78
C MET A 132 -26.95 0.58 19.89
N LYS A 133 -26.43 0.07 21.01
CA LYS A 133 -25.00 -0.03 21.30
C LYS A 133 -24.62 -1.50 21.46
N ASP A 134 -23.63 -1.95 20.69
CA ASP A 134 -23.10 -3.32 20.73
C ASP A 134 -24.19 -4.42 20.70
N PRO A 135 -25.14 -4.41 19.74
CA PRO A 135 -26.12 -5.49 19.60
C PRO A 135 -25.46 -6.77 19.07
N ASP A 136 -26.16 -7.90 19.25
CA ASP A 136 -25.75 -9.17 18.66
C ASP A 136 -25.84 -9.14 17.12
N GLN A 137 -26.90 -8.51 16.58
CA GLN A 137 -27.11 -8.36 15.14
C GLN A 137 -27.23 -6.90 14.70
N GLU A 138 -26.51 -6.55 13.64
CA GLU A 138 -26.66 -5.27 12.93
C GLU A 138 -27.11 -5.54 11.49
N TYR A 139 -28.27 -5.01 11.12
CA TYR A 139 -28.80 -5.04 9.76
C TYR A 139 -28.60 -3.69 9.11
N THR A 140 -28.00 -3.66 7.92
CA THR A 140 -27.73 -2.41 7.21
C THR A 140 -28.45 -2.37 5.88
N ILE A 141 -29.20 -1.30 5.68
CA ILE A 141 -29.78 -0.89 4.41
C ILE A 141 -28.80 0.09 3.78
N PHE A 142 -28.30 -0.24 2.60
CA PHE A 142 -27.42 0.62 1.84
C PHE A 142 -28.22 1.27 0.72
N GLU A 143 -28.07 2.58 0.59
CA GLU A 143 -28.62 3.36 -0.50
C GLU A 143 -27.46 3.86 -1.37
N ASP A 144 -27.47 3.50 -2.65
CA ASP A 144 -26.53 3.95 -3.66
C ASP A 144 -27.22 5.01 -4.52
N TYR A 145 -26.90 6.28 -4.28
CA TYR A 145 -27.40 7.38 -5.10
C TYR A 145 -26.50 7.57 -6.32
N ALA A 146 -27.10 7.86 -7.48
CA ALA A 146 -26.32 8.20 -8.65
C ALA A 146 -25.61 9.54 -8.46
N LEU A 147 -24.38 9.63 -8.96
CA LEU A 147 -23.63 10.87 -8.99
C LEU A 147 -24.22 11.79 -10.08
N GLU A 148 -25.00 12.81 -9.71
CA GLU A 148 -25.48 13.82 -10.65
C GLU A 148 -24.99 15.23 -10.33
N SER A 149 -24.85 16.01 -11.41
CA SER A 149 -24.34 17.38 -11.42
C SER A 149 -25.12 18.29 -10.46
N LEU A 150 -24.44 19.31 -9.91
CA LEU A 150 -24.81 20.25 -8.83
C LEU A 150 -26.23 20.85 -8.81
N HIS A 151 -27.13 20.53 -9.75
CA HIS A 151 -28.33 21.29 -10.04
C HIS A 151 -29.66 20.57 -9.71
N LEU A 152 -29.69 19.25 -9.46
CA LEU A 152 -30.91 18.55 -9.01
C LEU A 152 -30.57 17.36 -8.07
N PRO A 153 -30.80 17.47 -6.75
CA PRO A 153 -30.63 16.32 -5.86
C PRO A 153 -31.69 15.25 -6.17
N GLN A 154 -31.24 14.02 -6.49
CA GLN A 154 -32.13 12.88 -6.61
C GLN A 154 -32.78 12.59 -5.25
N LYS A 155 -34.11 12.46 -5.25
CA LYS A 155 -34.86 12.11 -4.03
C LYS A 155 -34.70 10.64 -3.65
N GLU A 156 -34.52 9.77 -4.63
CA GLU A 156 -34.46 8.33 -4.41
C GLU A 156 -33.11 7.73 -4.84
N PRO A 157 -32.63 6.68 -4.14
CA PRO A 157 -31.44 5.95 -4.53
C PRO A 157 -31.61 5.22 -5.86
N ALA A 158 -30.53 5.10 -6.63
CA ALA A 158 -30.52 4.30 -7.85
C ALA A 158 -30.54 2.79 -7.56
N ARG A 159 -30.00 2.39 -6.40
CA ARG A 159 -30.00 1.01 -5.96
C ARG A 159 -29.99 0.89 -4.44
N PHE A 160 -30.64 -0.15 -3.95
CA PHE A 160 -30.59 -0.56 -2.56
C PHE A 160 -29.87 -1.90 -2.40
N HIS A 161 -29.18 -2.05 -1.28
CA HIS A 161 -28.69 -3.33 -0.79
C HIS A 161 -29.11 -3.56 0.66
N PHE A 162 -29.27 -4.82 1.05
CA PHE A 162 -29.52 -5.20 2.44
C PHE A 162 -28.56 -6.30 2.86
N GLY A 163 -27.97 -6.16 4.05
CA GLY A 163 -27.08 -7.17 4.58
C GLY A 163 -26.98 -7.18 6.09
N ARG A 164 -26.66 -8.36 6.62
CA ARG A 164 -26.39 -8.59 8.05
C ARG A 164 -24.89 -8.47 8.31
N PHE A 165 -24.49 -7.61 9.24
CA PHE A 165 -23.10 -7.34 9.56
C PHE A 165 -22.38 -8.61 10.03
N LEU A 166 -21.17 -8.83 9.53
CA LEU A 166 -20.33 -9.97 9.92
C LEU A 166 -19.03 -9.51 10.60
N GLY A 167 -18.41 -8.45 10.09
CA GLY A 167 -17.15 -7.96 10.62
C GLY A 167 -16.68 -6.66 9.99
N LYS A 168 -15.69 -6.03 10.61
CA LYS A 168 -15.07 -4.78 10.18
C LYS A 168 -13.61 -4.97 9.78
N GLY A 169 -13.12 -4.09 8.90
CA GLY A 169 -11.69 -4.00 8.60
C GLY A 169 -10.89 -3.36 9.74
N ALA A 170 -9.57 -3.33 9.61
CA ALA A 170 -8.62 -2.84 10.61
C ALA A 170 -8.30 -1.34 10.46
N ARG A 171 -9.32 -0.52 10.19
CA ARG A 171 -9.14 0.93 9.95
C ARG A 171 -8.60 1.69 11.16
N GLU A 172 -8.77 1.15 12.37
CA GLU A 172 -8.16 1.70 13.58
C GLU A 172 -6.63 1.75 13.53
N LEU A 173 -5.99 0.92 12.69
CA LEU A 173 -4.54 0.95 12.50
C LEU A 173 -4.07 2.26 11.86
N ILE A 174 -4.87 2.88 10.99
CA ILE A 174 -4.56 4.19 10.41
C ILE A 174 -4.40 5.22 11.53
N THR A 175 -5.35 5.24 12.47
CA THR A 175 -5.32 6.16 13.62
C THR A 175 -4.23 5.81 14.63
N LYS A 176 -3.86 4.53 14.76
CA LYS A 176 -2.75 4.09 15.61
C LYS A 176 -1.40 4.57 15.06
N TYR A 177 -1.18 4.40 13.76
CA TYR A 177 0.10 4.70 13.11
C TYR A 177 0.18 6.10 12.48
N ASP A 178 -0.83 6.94 12.66
CA ASP A 178 -0.88 8.33 12.17
C ASP A 178 0.45 9.05 12.41
N LEU A 179 0.97 9.69 11.34
CA LEU A 179 2.23 10.44 11.38
C LEU A 179 2.23 11.54 12.45
N LYS A 180 1.08 12.13 12.77
CA LYS A 180 0.94 13.14 13.84
C LYS A 180 1.23 12.57 15.23
N LYS A 181 1.11 11.26 15.41
CA LYS A 181 1.41 10.54 16.65
C LYS A 181 2.78 9.87 16.63
N ARG A 182 3.50 9.94 15.50
CA ARG A 182 4.81 9.29 15.35
C ARG A 182 5.91 10.19 15.94
N PRO A 183 6.78 9.67 16.82
CA PRO A 183 7.86 10.47 17.39
C PRO A 183 8.82 11.03 16.34
N TYR A 184 9.18 10.23 15.33
CA TYR A 184 10.17 10.61 14.32
C TYR A 184 9.60 10.53 12.90
N ILE A 185 9.61 11.67 12.21
CA ILE A 185 9.20 11.85 10.82
C ILE A 185 10.18 12.77 10.07
N SER A 186 10.20 12.61 8.74
CA SER A 186 10.91 13.43 7.76
C SER A 186 9.92 13.91 6.68
N THR A 187 10.39 14.79 5.79
CA THR A 187 9.63 15.29 4.63
C THR A 187 9.28 14.21 3.60
N THR A 188 9.95 13.07 3.64
CA THR A 188 9.82 11.90 2.76
C THR A 188 9.15 10.72 3.44
N SER A 189 8.60 10.90 4.65
CA SER A 189 7.89 9.83 5.34
C SER A 189 6.56 9.52 4.64
N MET A 190 6.40 8.28 4.17
CA MET A 190 5.16 7.77 3.56
C MET A 190 3.99 7.85 4.56
N ASP A 191 2.80 8.19 4.06
CA ASP A 191 1.57 8.19 4.85
C ASP A 191 1.21 6.79 5.36
N SER A 192 0.61 6.73 6.54
CA SER A 192 0.42 5.47 7.25
C SER A 192 -0.65 4.58 6.65
N GLU A 193 -1.69 5.15 6.02
CA GLU A 193 -2.76 4.38 5.38
C GLU A 193 -2.20 3.60 4.19
N LEU A 194 -1.55 4.29 3.25
CA LEU A 194 -0.95 3.62 2.09
C LEU A 194 0.25 2.76 2.45
N ALA A 195 1.01 3.08 3.50
CA ALA A 195 2.05 2.17 3.98
C ALA A 195 1.46 0.82 4.44
N LEU A 196 0.34 0.83 5.17
CA LEU A 196 -0.36 -0.39 5.60
C LEU A 196 -0.98 -1.14 4.40
N VAL A 197 -1.63 -0.43 3.48
CA VAL A 197 -2.17 -1.04 2.24
C VAL A 197 -1.05 -1.69 1.43
N THR A 198 0.08 -1.01 1.25
CA THR A 198 1.23 -1.55 0.51
C THR A 198 1.80 -2.78 1.21
N ALA A 199 1.89 -2.79 2.55
CA ALA A 199 2.32 -3.96 3.30
C ALA A 199 1.37 -5.16 3.15
N ASN A 200 0.05 -4.93 3.08
CA ASN A 200 -0.93 -5.95 2.77
C ASN A 200 -0.74 -6.50 1.35
N ILE A 201 -0.57 -5.62 0.36
CA ILE A 201 -0.34 -5.97 -1.06
C ILE A 201 0.96 -6.77 -1.24
N ALA A 202 2.02 -6.39 -0.52
CA ALA A 202 3.30 -7.11 -0.53
C ALA A 202 3.25 -8.43 0.28
N LEU A 203 2.10 -8.79 0.87
CA LEU A 203 1.87 -10.00 1.65
C LEU A 203 2.67 -10.06 2.97
N ALA A 204 2.90 -8.93 3.64
CA ALA A 204 3.55 -8.90 4.95
C ALA A 204 2.77 -9.75 5.97
N GLY A 205 3.49 -10.47 6.82
CA GLY A 205 2.90 -11.38 7.79
C GLY A 205 3.93 -12.07 8.69
N PRO A 206 3.47 -12.81 9.72
CA PRO A 206 4.35 -13.57 10.61
C PRO A 206 5.25 -14.56 9.86
N GLY A 207 6.48 -14.75 10.35
CA GLY A 207 7.45 -15.67 9.76
C GLY A 207 8.11 -15.17 8.46
N LYS A 208 7.83 -13.93 8.04
CA LYS A 208 8.38 -13.34 6.81
C LYS A 208 9.42 -12.27 7.09
N LEU A 209 10.45 -12.22 6.23
CA LEU A 209 11.48 -11.18 6.21
C LEU A 209 11.16 -10.14 5.13
N PHE A 210 11.13 -8.87 5.53
CA PHE A 210 10.85 -7.73 4.65
C PHE A 210 12.03 -6.77 4.61
N TYR A 211 12.24 -6.15 3.46
CA TYR A 211 13.33 -5.19 3.26
C TYR A 211 12.87 -3.93 2.53
N ASP A 212 13.31 -2.78 3.03
CA ASP A 212 13.16 -1.49 2.39
C ASP A 212 14.54 -0.88 2.08
N PRO A 213 14.99 -0.85 0.81
CA PRO A 213 16.28 -0.29 0.44
C PRO A 213 16.38 1.25 0.53
N PHE A 214 15.27 1.95 0.77
CA PHE A 214 15.18 3.41 0.88
C PHE A 214 14.40 3.80 2.14
N VAL A 215 14.84 3.27 3.27
CA VAL A 215 14.03 3.13 4.47
C VAL A 215 13.62 4.45 5.11
N GLY A 216 14.43 5.50 4.96
CA GLY A 216 14.21 6.80 5.60
C GLY A 216 13.90 6.68 7.10
N THR A 217 12.70 7.10 7.50
CA THR A 217 12.23 7.04 8.89
C THR A 217 11.49 5.75 9.28
N GLY A 218 11.35 4.82 8.34
CA GLY A 218 10.81 3.47 8.56
C GLY A 218 9.30 3.32 8.38
N SER A 219 8.62 4.12 7.55
CA SER A 219 7.16 3.99 7.33
C SER A 219 6.75 2.59 6.87
N PHE A 220 7.41 2.00 5.86
CA PHE A 220 7.07 0.67 5.37
C PHE A 220 7.51 -0.47 6.30
N PRO A 221 8.74 -0.47 6.87
CA PRO A 221 9.10 -1.43 7.89
C PRO A 221 8.12 -1.48 9.07
N LEU A 222 7.67 -0.32 9.56
CA LEU A 222 6.67 -0.23 10.63
C LEU A 222 5.34 -0.88 10.22
N ALA A 223 4.85 -0.60 9.01
CA ALA A 223 3.62 -1.19 8.49
C ALA A 223 3.73 -2.72 8.32
N CYS A 224 4.84 -3.22 7.76
CA CYS A 224 5.07 -4.65 7.63
C CYS A 224 5.16 -5.34 9.00
N SER A 225 5.85 -4.71 9.96
CA SER A 225 5.95 -5.20 11.33
C SER A 225 4.65 -5.11 12.10
N ALA A 226 3.77 -4.17 11.80
CA ALA A 226 2.42 -4.13 12.36
C ALA A 226 1.64 -5.41 12.02
N PHE A 227 1.84 -5.96 10.81
CA PHE A 227 1.26 -7.22 10.37
C PHE A 227 2.09 -8.47 10.73
N GLY A 228 3.20 -8.30 11.45
CA GLY A 228 3.95 -9.42 12.03
C GLY A 228 5.23 -9.82 11.32
N ALA A 229 5.59 -9.17 10.21
CA ALA A 229 6.86 -9.42 9.54
C ALA A 229 8.05 -8.88 10.34
N ILE A 230 9.21 -9.50 10.17
CA ILE A 230 10.49 -8.93 10.64
C ILE A 230 11.01 -8.03 9.52
N SER A 231 11.16 -6.75 9.82
CA SER A 231 11.51 -5.73 8.84
C SER A 231 12.96 -5.29 8.98
N TRP A 232 13.64 -5.22 7.85
CA TRP A 232 14.97 -4.64 7.68
C TRP A 232 14.86 -3.42 6.78
N GLY A 233 15.84 -2.54 6.85
CA GLY A 233 15.96 -1.50 5.84
C GLY A 233 17.36 -0.93 5.72
N SER A 234 17.59 -0.23 4.63
CA SER A 234 18.80 0.55 4.45
C SER A 234 18.50 1.93 3.92
N ASP A 235 19.44 2.83 4.12
CA ASP A 235 19.45 4.11 3.43
C ASP A 235 20.88 4.49 3.06
N ILE A 236 21.08 5.15 1.92
CA ILE A 236 22.39 5.69 1.57
C ILE A 236 22.75 6.89 2.45
N ASP A 237 21.75 7.55 3.04
CA ASP A 237 21.91 8.57 4.07
C ASP A 237 21.51 8.05 5.45
N GLY A 238 22.51 7.52 6.18
CA GLY A 238 22.31 7.02 7.53
C GLY A 238 21.79 8.07 8.54
N ARG A 239 21.76 9.36 8.22
CA ARG A 239 21.14 10.39 9.07
C ARG A 239 19.62 10.20 9.17
N ALA A 240 18.97 9.78 8.09
CA ALA A 240 17.54 9.50 8.10
C ALA A 240 17.20 8.33 9.03
N VAL A 241 18.07 7.31 9.10
CA VAL A 241 17.90 6.15 9.98
C VAL A 241 18.21 6.50 11.44
N ARG A 242 19.37 7.12 11.68
CA ARG A 242 19.85 7.50 13.02
C ARG A 242 19.02 8.60 13.67
N GLY A 243 18.24 9.33 12.88
CA GLY A 243 17.43 10.41 13.39
C GLY A 243 18.20 11.68 13.70
N SER A 244 17.56 12.62 14.38
CA SER A 244 18.12 13.95 14.67
C SER A 244 19.21 13.97 15.75
N GLY A 245 19.54 12.84 16.37
CA GLY A 245 20.45 12.81 17.52
C GLY A 245 20.03 13.83 18.60
N HIS A 246 21.01 14.62 19.09
CA HIS A 246 20.83 15.76 19.99
C HIS A 246 20.77 17.13 19.27
N ASP A 247 20.47 17.16 17.97
CA ASP A 247 20.46 18.41 17.19
C ASP A 247 19.24 19.28 17.57
N SER A 248 19.52 20.34 18.35
CA SER A 248 18.55 21.28 18.89
C SER A 248 17.81 22.11 17.83
N ARG A 249 18.33 22.19 16.58
CA ARG A 249 17.63 22.90 15.49
C ARG A 249 16.50 22.09 14.88
N ALA A 250 16.56 20.75 14.97
CA ALA A 250 15.45 19.88 14.60
C ALA A 250 14.33 19.87 15.67
N GLU A 251 14.62 20.28 16.91
CA GLU A 251 13.68 20.29 18.03
C GLU A 251 12.61 21.39 17.94
N ALA A 252 12.89 22.50 17.24
CA ALA A 252 12.03 23.70 17.20
C ALA A 252 10.62 23.48 16.57
N LYS A 253 10.38 22.36 15.85
CA LYS A 253 9.06 21.97 15.34
C LYS A 253 8.51 20.66 15.94
N ARG A 254 9.17 20.07 16.95
CA ARG A 254 9.05 18.63 17.29
C ARG A 254 8.57 18.30 18.72
N GLY A 255 8.05 19.28 19.47
CA GLY A 255 7.71 19.13 20.90
C GLY A 255 6.40 18.40 21.27
N LEU A 256 5.56 17.97 20.31
CA LEU A 256 4.22 17.47 20.63
C LEU A 256 4.15 15.98 21.01
N VAL A 257 5.10 15.15 20.52
CA VAL A 257 5.05 13.69 20.70
C VAL A 257 6.31 13.20 21.41
N LYS A 258 6.14 12.65 22.62
CA LYS A 258 7.23 12.04 23.41
C LYS A 258 7.72 10.74 22.76
N GLY A 259 9.04 10.56 22.70
CA GLY A 259 9.66 9.33 22.19
C GLY A 259 11.05 9.59 21.60
N GLU A 260 11.83 8.51 21.46
CA GLU A 260 13.13 8.55 20.81
C GLU A 260 12.97 8.94 19.33
N LYS A 261 13.78 9.90 18.87
CA LYS A 261 13.64 10.54 17.56
C LYS A 261 14.47 9.84 16.48
N THR A 262 14.36 8.52 16.41
CA THR A 262 15.08 7.64 15.50
C THR A 262 14.11 6.64 14.86
N LEU A 263 14.52 5.96 13.78
CA LEU A 263 13.73 4.86 13.22
C LEU A 263 13.46 3.80 14.30
N ARG A 264 14.48 3.38 15.04
CA ARG A 264 14.34 2.43 16.17
C ARG A 264 13.38 2.95 17.23
N GLY A 265 13.41 4.25 17.52
CA GLY A 265 12.52 4.92 18.44
C GLY A 265 11.04 4.82 18.03
N ASN A 266 10.75 4.89 16.73
CA ASN A 266 9.39 4.64 16.23
C ASN A 266 8.93 3.20 16.52
N PHE A 267 9.79 2.20 16.28
CA PHE A 267 9.47 0.81 16.61
C PHE A 267 9.24 0.62 18.12
N LYS A 268 10.05 1.27 18.96
CA LYS A 268 9.85 1.28 20.42
C LYS A 268 8.51 1.87 20.81
N HIS A 269 8.16 3.02 20.23
CA HIS A 269 6.90 3.71 20.51
C HIS A 269 5.67 2.85 20.21
N TYR A 270 5.69 2.06 19.13
CA TYR A 270 4.57 1.19 18.77
C TYR A 270 4.64 -0.22 19.36
N GLY A 271 5.65 -0.53 20.19
CA GLY A 271 5.83 -1.87 20.78
C GLY A 271 6.23 -2.94 19.77
N LEU A 272 6.96 -2.56 18.71
CA LEU A 272 7.36 -3.42 17.59
C LEU A 272 8.86 -3.73 17.55
N LEU A 273 9.63 -3.40 18.60
CA LEU A 273 11.10 -3.60 18.60
C LEU A 273 11.52 -5.04 18.33
N ASN A 274 10.74 -6.03 18.77
CA ASN A 274 10.98 -7.44 18.51
C ASN A 274 10.81 -7.86 17.04
N ARG A 275 10.31 -6.96 16.19
CA ARG A 275 10.10 -7.15 14.75
C ARG A 275 10.99 -6.23 13.91
N LEU A 276 11.81 -5.39 14.53
CA LEU A 276 12.87 -4.68 13.85
C LEU A 276 14.07 -5.63 13.73
N GLY A 277 14.41 -6.05 12.52
CA GLY A 277 15.63 -6.79 12.23
C GLY A 277 16.84 -5.90 12.47
N ASP A 278 17.05 -4.95 11.56
CA ASP A 278 17.95 -3.81 11.76
C ASP A 278 17.72 -2.74 10.68
N ALA A 279 18.37 -1.59 10.82
CA ALA A 279 18.51 -0.61 9.75
C ALA A 279 19.97 -0.13 9.62
N PHE A 280 20.52 -0.17 8.41
CA PHE A 280 21.94 0.11 8.17
C PHE A 280 22.17 1.09 7.00
N THR A 281 23.37 1.66 6.92
CA THR A 281 23.71 2.54 5.79
C THR A 281 24.14 1.68 4.60
N SER A 282 23.46 1.82 3.47
CA SER A 282 23.78 1.07 2.24
C SER A 282 23.32 1.83 1.02
N ASP A 283 24.09 1.70 -0.05
CA ASP A 283 23.63 1.97 -1.41
C ASP A 283 23.07 0.67 -1.98
N LEU A 284 21.89 0.71 -2.62
CA LEU A 284 21.27 -0.46 -3.24
C LEU A 284 22.18 -1.08 -4.31
N THR A 285 22.88 -0.23 -5.07
CA THR A 285 23.77 -0.65 -6.15
C THR A 285 25.07 -1.28 -5.63
N ASN A 286 25.42 -1.02 -4.36
CA ASN A 286 26.62 -1.48 -3.68
C ASN A 286 26.29 -2.05 -2.29
N THR A 287 25.31 -2.96 -2.24
CA THR A 287 24.80 -3.50 -0.97
C THR A 287 25.63 -4.68 -0.42
N PRO A 288 25.84 -4.77 0.91
CA PRO A 288 26.48 -5.93 1.53
C PRO A 288 25.56 -7.15 1.62
N LEU A 289 24.28 -7.01 1.27
CA LEU A 289 23.32 -8.09 1.32
C LEU A 289 23.67 -9.18 0.30
N ARG A 290 23.59 -10.43 0.75
CA ARG A 290 23.85 -11.59 -0.10
C ARG A 290 22.76 -11.69 -1.17
N ARG A 291 23.19 -11.69 -2.43
CA ARG A 291 22.34 -11.87 -3.60
C ARG A 291 22.57 -13.26 -4.19
N ARG A 292 21.51 -13.87 -4.71
CA ARG A 292 21.54 -15.16 -5.42
C ARG A 292 21.17 -14.92 -6.87
N PRO A 293 22.17 -14.91 -7.78
CA PRO A 293 21.90 -14.86 -9.21
C PRO A 293 20.92 -15.94 -9.66
N PHE A 294 20.32 -15.73 -10.83
CA PHE A 294 19.46 -16.69 -11.50
C PHE A 294 20.08 -18.09 -11.52
N GLY A 295 19.29 -19.11 -11.17
CA GLY A 295 19.71 -20.52 -11.12
C GLY A 295 20.51 -20.93 -9.88
N SER A 296 20.85 -20.00 -8.98
CA SER A 296 21.70 -20.28 -7.80
C SER A 296 20.95 -20.34 -6.46
N ALA A 297 19.62 -20.19 -6.50
CA ALA A 297 18.81 -20.01 -5.29
C ALA A 297 18.25 -21.31 -4.67
N GLY A 298 18.47 -22.47 -5.31
CA GLY A 298 17.90 -23.74 -4.89
C GLY A 298 16.36 -23.80 -5.04
N PRO A 299 15.73 -24.94 -4.71
CA PRO A 299 14.28 -25.12 -4.84
C PRO A 299 13.49 -24.05 -4.07
N GLY A 300 12.46 -23.50 -4.73
CA GLY A 300 11.59 -22.44 -4.18
C GLY A 300 12.31 -21.13 -3.87
N GLY A 301 13.51 -20.92 -4.40
CA GLY A 301 14.34 -19.76 -4.09
C GLY A 301 14.83 -19.72 -2.64
N SER A 302 14.90 -20.87 -1.96
CA SER A 302 15.17 -20.99 -0.52
C SER A 302 16.51 -20.40 -0.05
N ALA A 303 17.49 -20.22 -0.92
CA ALA A 303 18.76 -19.58 -0.59
C ALA A 303 18.74 -18.03 -0.68
N ARG A 304 17.61 -17.44 -1.10
CA ARG A 304 17.35 -15.99 -1.09
C ARG A 304 16.77 -15.55 0.27
N LEU A 305 16.87 -14.26 0.55
CA LEU A 305 16.68 -13.74 1.91
C LEU A 305 15.25 -13.29 2.21
N PHE A 306 14.59 -12.62 1.26
CA PHE A 306 13.40 -11.83 1.57
C PHE A 306 12.13 -12.48 1.03
N ASN A 307 11.06 -12.36 1.80
CA ASN A 307 9.70 -12.69 1.36
C ASN A 307 9.01 -11.50 0.70
N GLY A 308 9.45 -10.28 1.01
CA GLY A 308 8.95 -9.07 0.39
C GLY A 308 9.95 -7.93 0.40
N ILE A 309 9.90 -7.11 -0.64
CA ILE A 309 10.63 -5.84 -0.74
C ILE A 309 9.61 -4.74 -0.94
N ILE A 310 9.74 -3.66 -0.20
CA ILE A 310 8.78 -2.56 -0.22
C ILE A 310 9.53 -1.23 -0.15
N CYS A 311 9.26 -0.30 -1.05
CA CYS A 311 9.95 1.00 -1.01
C CYS A 311 9.25 2.14 -1.75
N ASP A 312 9.68 3.35 -1.44
CA ASP A 312 9.37 4.58 -2.17
C ASP A 312 10.71 5.24 -2.57
N PRO A 313 11.31 4.84 -3.72
CA PRO A 313 12.62 5.32 -4.12
C PRO A 313 12.64 6.84 -4.38
N PRO A 314 13.80 7.50 -4.33
CA PRO A 314 13.88 8.94 -4.57
C PRO A 314 13.53 9.28 -6.02
N TYR A 315 12.48 10.06 -6.25
CA TYR A 315 12.09 10.46 -7.62
C TYR A 315 13.02 11.53 -8.22
N GLY A 316 13.98 12.03 -7.45
CA GLY A 316 14.91 13.05 -7.89
C GLY A 316 14.40 14.49 -7.77
N VAL A 317 13.24 14.77 -7.16
CA VAL A 317 12.73 16.15 -7.00
C VAL A 317 13.15 16.77 -5.67
N ARG A 318 12.64 16.23 -4.55
CA ARG A 318 12.94 16.71 -3.18
C ARG A 318 14.27 16.18 -2.67
N GLU A 319 14.57 14.94 -3.00
CA GLU A 319 15.84 14.28 -2.71
C GLU A 319 16.48 13.88 -4.04
N GLY A 320 17.74 14.28 -4.23
CA GLY A 320 18.48 13.94 -5.44
C GLY A 320 18.84 12.46 -5.43
N LEU A 321 18.56 11.77 -6.53
CA LEU A 321 18.96 10.37 -6.69
C LEU A 321 20.47 10.27 -6.80
N ARG A 322 21.09 9.50 -5.90
CA ARG A 322 22.55 9.33 -5.83
C ARG A 322 22.91 7.89 -5.50
N VAL A 323 24.08 7.49 -5.99
CA VAL A 323 24.75 6.23 -5.65
C VAL A 323 26.17 6.53 -5.18
N LEU A 324 26.83 5.56 -4.55
CA LEU A 324 28.24 5.67 -4.20
C LEU A 324 29.07 5.80 -5.48
N GLY A 325 30.08 6.67 -5.41
CA GLY A 325 31.02 6.89 -6.50
C GLY A 325 31.51 8.32 -6.56
N CYS A 326 32.67 8.48 -7.18
CA CYS A 326 33.22 9.78 -7.49
C CYS A 326 32.48 10.37 -8.71
N ARG A 327 32.06 11.64 -8.61
CA ARG A 327 31.35 12.34 -9.69
C ARG A 327 32.26 12.61 -10.88
N ASP A 328 33.52 12.96 -10.61
CA ASP A 328 34.52 13.28 -11.62
C ASP A 328 35.88 12.69 -11.21
N PRO A 329 36.12 11.41 -11.55
CA PRO A 329 37.35 10.72 -11.19
C PRO A 329 38.61 11.34 -11.80
N GLU A 330 38.50 11.97 -12.98
CA GLU A 330 39.64 12.56 -13.69
C GLU A 330 40.12 13.84 -13.03
N SER A 331 39.19 14.72 -12.63
CA SER A 331 39.54 15.95 -11.92
C SER A 331 39.78 15.77 -10.43
N THR A 332 39.26 14.68 -9.84
CA THR A 332 39.41 14.40 -8.39
C THR A 332 39.95 13.00 -8.08
N PRO A 333 41.13 12.62 -8.60
CA PRO A 333 41.71 11.29 -8.39
C PRO A 333 41.99 10.98 -6.91
N TRP A 334 42.33 11.99 -6.10
CA TRP A 334 42.56 11.83 -4.66
C TRP A 334 41.31 11.36 -3.89
N VAL A 335 40.10 11.64 -4.40
CA VAL A 335 38.84 11.15 -3.80
C VAL A 335 38.68 9.65 -4.01
N VAL A 336 39.09 9.15 -5.18
CA VAL A 336 39.11 7.72 -5.49
C VAL A 336 40.14 7.02 -4.61
N GLU A 337 41.36 7.56 -4.52
CA GLU A 337 42.43 7.03 -3.67
C GLU A 337 42.02 6.98 -2.19
N ALA A 338 41.39 8.04 -1.68
CA ALA A 338 40.83 8.06 -0.32
C ALA A 338 39.79 6.94 -0.12
N GLY A 339 38.97 6.64 -1.14
CA GLY A 339 38.04 5.50 -1.11
C GLY A 339 38.72 4.14 -0.96
N HIS A 340 39.93 3.96 -1.48
CA HIS A 340 40.67 2.69 -1.34
C HIS A 340 41.48 2.59 -0.05
N THR A 341 41.98 3.72 0.46
CA THR A 341 42.90 3.76 1.60
C THR A 341 42.20 4.01 2.93
N ARG A 342 41.11 4.79 2.91
CA ARG A 342 40.41 5.26 4.12
C ARG A 342 39.03 4.63 4.33
N TYR A 343 38.61 3.63 3.55
CA TYR A 343 37.27 3.03 3.70
C TYR A 343 36.95 2.44 5.08
N LYS A 344 37.97 2.17 5.91
CA LYS A 344 37.83 1.70 7.31
C LYS A 344 37.91 2.81 8.35
N ASP A 345 38.27 4.02 7.94
CA ASP A 345 38.36 5.18 8.82
C ASP A 345 36.93 5.60 9.25
N PRO A 346 36.64 5.68 10.56
CA PRO A 346 35.32 6.08 11.06
C PRO A 346 34.84 7.44 10.56
N ASP A 347 35.77 8.35 10.24
CA ASP A 347 35.46 9.70 9.77
C ASP A 347 35.39 9.79 8.23
N PHE A 348 35.62 8.67 7.52
CA PHE A 348 35.52 8.65 6.07
C PHE A 348 34.07 8.63 5.60
N ILE A 349 33.70 9.67 4.84
CA ILE A 349 32.39 9.76 4.19
C ILE A 349 32.57 9.40 2.73
N ALA A 350 32.00 8.25 2.34
CA ALA A 350 32.07 7.79 0.96
C ALA A 350 31.43 8.80 -0.01
N PRO A 351 32.10 9.13 -1.14
CA PRO A 351 31.58 10.08 -2.11
C PRO A 351 30.34 9.53 -2.81
N LYS A 352 29.46 10.44 -3.22
CA LYS A 352 28.19 10.14 -3.90
C LYS A 352 28.11 10.87 -5.23
N LYS A 353 27.66 10.19 -6.27
CA LYS A 353 27.43 10.77 -7.60
C LYS A 353 25.94 10.75 -7.97
N PRO A 354 25.47 11.71 -8.80
CA PRO A 354 24.13 11.63 -9.39
C PRO A 354 23.91 10.31 -10.13
N TYR A 355 22.66 9.84 -10.16
CA TYR A 355 22.30 8.59 -10.82
C TYR A 355 20.99 8.72 -11.62
N SER A 356 20.81 7.84 -12.60
CA SER A 356 19.59 7.79 -13.42
C SER A 356 18.43 7.18 -12.65
N PHE A 357 17.26 7.82 -12.74
CA PHE A 357 16.04 7.30 -12.13
C PHE A 357 15.63 5.96 -12.77
N LEU A 358 15.71 5.87 -14.09
CA LEU A 358 15.41 4.64 -14.82
C LEU A 358 16.42 3.53 -14.47
N ALA A 359 17.70 3.86 -14.35
CA ALA A 359 18.72 2.91 -13.92
C ALA A 359 18.45 2.36 -12.51
N MET A 360 18.01 3.23 -11.60
CA MET A 360 17.64 2.81 -10.26
C MET A 360 16.42 1.87 -10.26
N LEU A 361 15.43 2.09 -11.13
CA LEU A 361 14.31 1.17 -11.27
C LEU A 361 14.80 -0.21 -11.74
N ASP A 362 15.69 -0.26 -12.74
CA ASP A 362 16.31 -1.51 -13.18
C ASP A 362 17.11 -2.20 -12.06
N ASP A 363 17.84 -1.43 -11.24
CA ASP A 363 18.59 -1.94 -10.10
C ASP A 363 17.68 -2.51 -9.01
N ILE A 364 16.54 -1.87 -8.74
CA ILE A 364 15.51 -2.38 -7.82
C ILE A 364 14.97 -3.71 -8.32
N LEU A 365 14.63 -3.81 -9.61
CA LEU A 365 14.14 -5.05 -10.21
C LEU A 365 15.20 -6.15 -10.17
N GLN A 366 16.45 -5.87 -10.54
CA GLN A 366 17.55 -6.83 -10.46
C GLN A 366 17.76 -7.32 -9.02
N PHE A 367 17.87 -6.38 -8.07
CA PHE A 367 18.08 -6.71 -6.67
C PHE A 367 16.96 -7.62 -6.16
N SER A 368 15.72 -7.30 -6.54
CA SER A 368 14.55 -8.09 -6.15
C SER A 368 14.57 -9.48 -6.77
N ALA A 369 14.92 -9.61 -8.05
CA ALA A 369 15.07 -10.89 -8.72
C ALA A 369 16.11 -11.80 -8.04
N GLU A 370 17.19 -11.21 -7.49
CA GLU A 370 18.27 -11.95 -6.85
C GLU A 370 18.09 -12.19 -5.34
N SER A 371 17.09 -11.56 -4.70
CA SER A 371 16.97 -11.58 -3.24
C SER A 371 15.58 -11.95 -2.70
N LEU A 372 14.54 -11.97 -3.55
CA LEU A 372 13.21 -12.48 -3.21
C LEU A 372 13.09 -13.99 -3.41
N VAL A 373 12.56 -14.69 -2.42
CA VAL A 373 12.11 -16.09 -2.60
C VAL A 373 11.04 -16.19 -3.69
N ASP A 374 10.84 -17.38 -4.25
CA ASP A 374 9.82 -17.58 -5.28
C ASP A 374 8.41 -17.30 -4.71
N GLY A 375 7.57 -16.61 -5.48
CA GLY A 375 6.27 -16.10 -5.02
C GLY A 375 6.36 -14.90 -4.06
N GLY A 376 7.55 -14.48 -3.65
CA GLY A 376 7.77 -13.24 -2.91
C GLY A 376 7.41 -12.02 -3.75
N ARG A 377 7.07 -10.90 -3.09
CA ARG A 377 6.60 -9.69 -3.79
C ARG A 377 7.51 -8.49 -3.61
N LEU A 378 7.74 -7.78 -4.71
CA LEU A 378 8.28 -6.44 -4.71
C LEU A 378 7.11 -5.46 -4.87
N SER A 379 7.02 -4.45 -4.02
CA SER A 379 6.06 -3.35 -4.12
C SER A 379 6.78 -2.02 -4.03
N PHE A 380 6.87 -1.26 -5.13
CA PHE A 380 7.49 0.07 -5.09
C PHE A 380 6.62 1.16 -5.70
N TRP A 381 6.80 2.37 -5.20
CA TRP A 381 6.11 3.56 -5.69
C TRP A 381 6.93 4.27 -6.77
N MET A 382 6.27 4.73 -7.83
CA MET A 382 6.90 5.54 -8.88
C MET A 382 5.96 6.64 -9.37
N PRO A 383 6.46 7.80 -9.81
CA PRO A 383 5.64 8.80 -10.45
C PRO A 383 5.16 8.30 -11.82
N THR A 384 3.94 8.69 -12.23
CA THR A 384 3.33 8.25 -13.48
C THR A 384 3.73 9.12 -14.66
N ALA A 385 3.74 10.44 -14.49
CA ALA A 385 3.87 11.39 -15.59
C ALA A 385 4.54 12.70 -15.16
N ASN A 386 5.21 13.32 -16.14
CA ASN A 386 5.46 14.75 -16.21
C ASN A 386 4.44 15.42 -17.14
N ASP A 387 4.28 16.75 -17.04
CA ASP A 387 3.35 17.60 -17.82
C ASP A 387 3.55 17.57 -19.38
N GLU A 388 4.32 16.63 -19.95
CA GLU A 388 4.44 16.39 -21.40
C GLU A 388 3.65 15.15 -21.86
N ASP A 389 2.77 14.59 -21.01
CA ASP A 389 2.04 13.33 -21.26
C ASP A 389 2.94 12.12 -21.54
N GLN A 390 4.25 12.21 -21.27
CA GLN A 390 5.14 11.06 -21.27
C GLN A 390 4.92 10.26 -19.98
N GLU A 391 4.03 9.27 -20.08
CA GLU A 391 3.95 8.22 -19.07
C GLU A 391 5.26 7.45 -19.03
N LEU A 392 5.89 7.40 -17.86
CA LEU A 392 7.02 6.48 -17.67
C LEU A 392 6.48 5.05 -17.80
N GLU A 393 7.07 4.26 -18.69
CA GLU A 393 6.67 2.86 -18.81
C GLU A 393 6.89 2.12 -17.49
N VAL A 394 6.03 1.13 -17.23
CA VAL A 394 6.23 0.22 -16.11
C VAL A 394 7.50 -0.58 -16.38
N PRO A 395 8.54 -0.49 -15.53
CA PRO A 395 9.78 -1.20 -15.77
C PRO A 395 9.54 -2.71 -15.65
N THR A 396 10.19 -3.50 -16.49
CA THR A 396 9.98 -4.96 -16.57
C THR A 396 11.28 -5.70 -16.36
N HIS A 397 11.20 -6.93 -15.84
CA HIS A 397 12.32 -7.84 -15.67
C HIS A 397 11.84 -9.28 -15.86
N PRO A 398 12.51 -10.16 -16.64
CA PRO A 398 12.00 -11.51 -16.97
C PRO A 398 11.70 -12.41 -15.77
N CYS A 399 12.46 -12.28 -14.67
CA CYS A 399 12.17 -13.01 -13.42
C CYS A 399 11.02 -12.44 -12.57
N LEU A 400 10.39 -11.33 -12.96
CA LEU A 400 9.39 -10.62 -12.16
C LEU A 400 8.13 -10.35 -12.99
N GLU A 401 7.00 -10.92 -12.56
CA GLU A 401 5.70 -10.70 -13.19
C GLU A 401 5.01 -9.50 -12.54
N VAL A 402 4.56 -8.52 -13.33
CA VAL A 402 3.71 -7.43 -12.84
C VAL A 402 2.32 -7.99 -12.54
N ILE A 403 1.94 -8.00 -11.27
CA ILE A 403 0.63 -8.53 -10.86
C ILE A 403 -0.39 -7.43 -10.55
N LEU A 404 0.06 -6.24 -10.17
CA LEU A 404 -0.82 -5.12 -9.78
C LEU A 404 -0.18 -3.78 -10.12
N VAL A 405 -1.01 -2.84 -10.60
CA VAL A 405 -0.67 -1.42 -10.78
C VAL A 405 -1.80 -0.59 -10.17
N CYS A 406 -1.53 0.08 -9.05
CA CYS A 406 -2.51 0.92 -8.36
C CYS A 406 -2.13 2.39 -8.50
N VAL A 407 -3.07 3.24 -8.92
CA VAL A 407 -2.83 4.67 -9.17
C VAL A 407 -3.34 5.50 -7.99
N GLN A 408 -2.47 6.34 -7.44
CA GLN A 408 -2.86 7.44 -6.55
C GLN A 408 -2.84 8.77 -7.31
N PRO A 409 -4.01 9.35 -7.62
CA PRO A 409 -4.08 10.65 -8.25
C PRO A 409 -3.79 11.78 -7.24
N PHE A 410 -3.08 12.81 -7.69
CA PHE A 410 -3.02 14.14 -7.09
C PHE A 410 -3.46 15.17 -8.14
N ASN A 411 -3.69 16.42 -7.73
CA ASN A 411 -4.24 17.46 -8.62
C ASN A 411 -3.44 17.66 -9.92
N LYS A 412 -2.10 17.65 -9.84
CA LYS A 412 -1.20 17.99 -10.96
C LYS A 412 -0.33 16.81 -11.44
N TRP A 413 -0.37 15.68 -10.75
CA TRP A 413 0.46 14.51 -11.06
C TRP A 413 -0.14 13.28 -10.37
N SER A 414 0.29 12.08 -10.74
CA SER A 414 -0.07 10.86 -10.02
C SER A 414 1.19 10.05 -9.72
N ARG A 415 1.08 9.15 -8.74
CA ARG A 415 2.05 8.08 -8.53
C ARG A 415 1.37 6.74 -8.57
N ARG A 416 2.10 5.73 -9.00
CA ARG A 416 1.66 4.34 -9.06
C ARG A 416 2.40 3.52 -8.04
N LEU A 417 1.67 2.67 -7.32
CA LEU A 417 2.24 1.51 -6.66
C LEU A 417 2.26 0.37 -7.68
N ILE A 418 3.45 -0.17 -7.96
CA ILE A 418 3.59 -1.33 -8.83
C ILE A 418 4.04 -2.50 -7.99
N THR A 419 3.34 -3.62 -8.12
CA THR A 419 3.68 -4.85 -7.41
C THR A 419 4.00 -5.96 -8.39
N TYR A 420 5.14 -6.60 -8.13
CA TYR A 420 5.65 -7.72 -8.89
C TYR A 420 5.66 -8.97 -8.02
N GLN A 421 5.55 -10.12 -8.65
CA GLN A 421 5.77 -11.42 -8.05
C GLN A 421 7.04 -12.06 -8.64
N LYS A 422 7.91 -12.59 -7.78
CA LYS A 422 9.08 -13.36 -8.20
C LYS A 422 8.63 -14.69 -8.79
N LEU A 423 8.94 -14.91 -10.07
CA LEU A 423 8.72 -16.17 -10.76
C LEU A 423 9.80 -17.19 -10.35
N PRO A 424 9.49 -18.49 -10.24
CA PRO A 424 10.51 -19.53 -10.13
C PRO A 424 11.53 -19.43 -11.26
N ASP A 425 12.81 -19.71 -10.98
CA ASP A 425 13.85 -19.59 -12.02
C ASP A 425 13.59 -20.54 -13.20
N GLU A 426 13.02 -21.71 -12.92
CA GLU A 426 12.64 -22.74 -13.90
C GLU A 426 11.59 -22.28 -14.91
N SER A 427 10.81 -21.24 -14.58
CA SER A 427 9.75 -20.71 -15.45
C SER A 427 10.17 -19.49 -16.27
N VAL A 428 11.46 -19.11 -16.24
CA VAL A 428 11.98 -17.93 -16.92
C VAL A 428 12.82 -18.36 -18.11
N ASP A 429 12.60 -17.75 -19.28
CA ASP A 429 13.43 -17.97 -20.46
C ASP A 429 14.82 -17.32 -20.28
N PRO A 430 15.93 -18.09 -20.30
CA PRO A 430 17.27 -17.55 -20.20
C PRO A 430 17.61 -16.54 -21.31
N ALA A 431 17.06 -16.70 -22.52
CA ALA A 431 17.32 -15.80 -23.65
C ALA A 431 16.70 -14.41 -23.41
N GLU A 432 15.50 -14.35 -22.84
CA GLU A 432 14.86 -13.08 -22.44
C GLU A 432 15.66 -12.37 -21.35
N LEU A 433 16.19 -13.13 -20.39
CA LEU A 433 17.03 -12.58 -19.32
C LEU A 433 18.34 -11.99 -19.85
N GLU A 434 18.99 -12.67 -20.80
CA GLU A 434 20.21 -12.17 -21.44
C GLU A 434 19.94 -10.91 -22.28
N ALA A 435 18.84 -10.90 -23.05
CA ALA A 435 18.42 -9.74 -23.82
C ALA A 435 18.13 -8.53 -22.91
N TRP A 436 17.44 -8.75 -21.80
CA TRP A 436 17.18 -7.73 -20.78
C TRP A 436 18.49 -7.16 -20.20
N GLY A 437 19.43 -8.05 -19.84
CA GLY A 437 20.73 -7.65 -19.28
C GLY A 437 21.58 -6.84 -20.26
N SER A 438 21.49 -7.15 -21.56
CA SER A 438 22.16 -6.40 -22.62
C SER A 438 21.57 -5.00 -22.79
N ARG A 439 20.23 -4.88 -22.79
CA ARG A 439 19.52 -3.59 -22.86
C ARG A 439 19.89 -2.66 -21.70
N ARG A 440 19.89 -3.19 -20.47
CA ARG A 440 20.22 -2.42 -19.24
C ARG A 440 21.61 -1.79 -19.29
N LYS A 441 22.62 -2.49 -19.84
CA LYS A 441 23.98 -1.96 -19.96
C LYS A 441 24.12 -0.78 -20.93
N GLY A 442 23.20 -0.64 -21.90
CA GLY A 442 23.27 0.39 -22.94
C GLY A 442 22.49 1.68 -22.68
N GLN A 443 21.60 1.74 -21.67
CA GLN A 443 20.57 2.79 -21.59
C GLN A 443 20.91 4.03 -20.72
N HIS A 444 22.01 4.03 -19.95
CA HIS A 444 22.17 5.02 -18.87
C HIS A 444 23.50 5.80 -18.94
N THR A 445 23.70 6.61 -19.99
CA THR A 445 24.84 7.53 -20.12
C THR A 445 24.40 9.00 -19.97
N GLY A 446 24.95 9.73 -18.99
CA GLY A 446 24.72 11.16 -18.77
C GLY A 446 25.54 11.68 -17.57
N MET A 447 25.77 13.00 -17.48
CA MET A 447 26.66 13.60 -16.47
C MET A 447 25.93 14.45 -15.41
N THR A 448 24.72 14.93 -15.71
CA THR A 448 23.92 15.78 -14.80
C THR A 448 22.63 15.12 -14.32
N ALA A 449 22.10 15.57 -13.17
CA ALA A 449 20.87 15.01 -12.61
C ALA A 449 19.65 15.22 -13.51
N ASP A 450 19.62 16.28 -14.31
CA ASP A 450 18.51 16.60 -15.22
C ASP A 450 18.62 15.87 -16.56
N GLU A 451 19.84 15.54 -17.02
CA GLU A 451 20.08 14.62 -18.15
C GLU A 451 19.71 13.17 -17.80
N LEU A 452 19.93 12.78 -16.54
CA LEU A 452 19.73 11.42 -16.05
C LEU A 452 18.32 11.15 -15.50
N ASN A 453 17.49 12.19 -15.36
CA ASN A 453 16.15 12.07 -14.81
C ASN A 453 15.13 12.94 -15.57
N PRO A 454 14.45 12.35 -16.58
CA PRO A 454 13.40 13.02 -17.33
C PRO A 454 12.29 13.58 -16.42
N PHE A 455 11.93 12.85 -15.35
CA PHE A 455 10.92 13.28 -14.36
C PHE A 455 11.32 14.61 -13.69
N ARG A 456 12.54 14.67 -13.14
CA ARG A 456 13.06 15.88 -12.48
C ARG A 456 13.10 17.09 -13.41
N LYS A 457 13.56 16.93 -14.66
CA LYS A 457 13.66 18.01 -15.65
C LYS A 457 12.31 18.67 -15.91
N GLY A 458 11.26 17.87 -16.13
CA GLY A 458 9.90 18.40 -16.33
C GLY A 458 9.30 19.07 -15.09
N TYR A 459 9.63 18.60 -13.87
CA TYR A 459 9.14 19.20 -12.64
C TYR A 459 9.63 20.65 -12.42
N PHE A 460 10.92 20.93 -12.66
CA PHE A 460 11.53 22.24 -12.36
C PHE A 460 11.37 23.30 -13.46
N SER A 461 11.14 22.91 -14.72
CA SER A 461 10.91 23.86 -15.82
C SER A 461 9.65 24.72 -15.64
N LYS A 462 8.70 24.28 -14.80
CA LYS A 462 7.45 24.95 -14.46
C LYS A 462 7.62 26.18 -13.56
N PHE A 463 8.48 26.09 -12.54
CA PHE A 463 8.69 27.18 -11.58
C PHE A 463 9.41 28.38 -12.19
N GLN A 464 10.11 28.20 -13.32
CA GLN A 464 10.73 29.30 -14.07
C GLN A 464 9.71 30.07 -14.92
N LYS A 465 8.67 29.41 -15.43
CA LYS A 465 7.61 30.07 -16.21
C LYS A 465 6.68 30.92 -15.35
N GLU A 466 6.41 30.56 -14.09
CA GLU A 466 5.56 31.33 -13.17
C GLU A 466 6.25 32.59 -12.59
N VAL A 467 7.57 32.73 -12.68
CA VAL A 467 8.31 33.93 -12.25
C VAL A 467 8.46 34.96 -13.40
N SER A 468 8.07 34.56 -14.61
CA SER A 468 8.24 35.36 -15.83
C SER A 468 6.92 35.93 -16.38
N SER A 469 5.85 35.95 -15.57
CA SER A 469 4.52 36.45 -15.93
C SER A 469 4.03 37.51 -14.97
#